data_AF-A0A959UDJ0-F1
#
_entry.id   AF-A0A959UDJ0-F1
#
_cell.length_a   1.000
_cell.length_b   1.000
_cell.length_c   1.000
_cell.angle_alpha   90.00
_cell.angle_beta   90.00
_cell.angle_gamma   90.00
#
_symmetry.space_group_name_H-M   'P 1'
#
loop_
_entity.id
_entity.type
_entity.pdbx_description
1 polymer ?
#
loop_
_entity_poly.entity_id
_entity_poly.type
_entity_poly.pdbx_seq_one_letter_code
_entity_poly.pdbx_strand_id
1 'polypeptide(L)'
;MKQSRMSYLMILLVVTYLNRPGYAQSYKIADTGQEICYDSLQPIEPPLPGELFYGQDAQFDGNQPSYSDNGDGTVSDNVTGLMWQQDPDLNGDGVINSADKLTYDEAVDEAETFTLAGYNDWRLPSIKELYSLIMFSGTDPSGPDPVNPVPFIDTGFFDFEYGDTLAGERIIDAQYWSSTEYIGTTMNNDPTTFGVNFADGRIKGYPSQPVGPPGNQFTMSSYVRYVRGNTGYGNNSFVENDDETITDEATGLIWDKNDSGEGLNWKQALNWVQQKNQENYLGFNDWRLPNAKEMQSIIDYSRSPQTTNSAAIDPIFSISAITDEGGNENYPFFWTGTTHATTEGTGEFGVYLAFGEALGWMETPPGSGNFELWDVHGAGAQRSDPKFGDPANYPLGHGPQGDVVRIYNYVRLVRTDSTSIGIGETDRNSPGFQIFSVFPNPAYDRIQIQLTSEEYARVEGEILNLSGSTVCKLVPIPTTFGIIHWTWQVQMLKPGFYFGIISDGQTIKTFKFAKI
;
A
#
# COMPACT_ATOMS: atom_id res chain seq x y z
N MET A 1 -53.89 -47.12 24.87
CA MET A 1 -54.22 -46.05 23.89
C MET A 1 -54.21 -44.69 24.59
N LYS A 2 -53.09 -43.98 24.52
CA LYS A 2 -52.98 -42.51 24.73
C LYS A 2 -51.70 -42.09 23.99
N GLN A 3 -51.86 -41.63 22.75
CA GLN A 3 -50.77 -41.03 21.98
C GLN A 3 -50.78 -39.53 22.22
N SER A 4 -49.67 -39.01 22.74
CA SER A 4 -49.33 -37.59 22.79
C SER A 4 -48.98 -37.12 21.38
N ARG A 5 -49.61 -36.03 20.91
CA ARG A 5 -49.17 -35.29 19.72
C ARG A 5 -48.43 -34.04 20.19
N MET A 6 -47.10 -34.08 20.14
CA MET A 6 -46.26 -32.89 20.14
C MET A 6 -46.33 -32.27 18.75
N SER A 7 -46.81 -31.02 18.68
CA SER A 7 -46.80 -30.23 17.44
C SER A 7 -45.48 -29.45 17.40
N TYR A 8 -44.60 -29.78 16.46
CA TYR A 8 -43.43 -28.97 16.16
C TYR A 8 -43.86 -27.82 15.23
N LEU A 9 -43.77 -26.59 15.74
CA LEU A 9 -43.91 -25.38 14.95
C LEU A 9 -42.55 -25.13 14.28
N MET A 10 -42.44 -25.45 12.99
CA MET A 10 -41.25 -25.18 12.19
C MET A 10 -41.33 -23.71 11.76
N ILE A 11 -40.55 -22.84 12.42
CA ILE A 11 -40.39 -21.44 12.01
C ILE A 11 -39.51 -21.46 10.75
N LEU A 12 -40.12 -21.19 9.61
CA LEU A 12 -39.44 -21.01 8.33
C LEU A 12 -38.77 -19.63 8.35
N LEU A 13 -37.48 -19.58 8.64
CA LEU A 13 -36.68 -18.36 8.51
C LEU A 13 -36.43 -18.16 7.01
N VAL A 14 -37.25 -17.31 6.37
CA VAL A 14 -37.01 -16.90 4.98
C VAL A 14 -35.90 -15.85 5.03
N VAL A 15 -34.66 -16.28 4.79
CA VAL A 15 -33.55 -15.37 4.48
C VAL A 15 -33.81 -14.86 3.06
N THR A 16 -34.36 -13.66 2.95
CA THR A 16 -34.41 -12.94 1.67
C THR A 16 -32.99 -12.48 1.35
N TYR A 17 -32.29 -13.19 0.46
CA TYR A 17 -31.16 -12.63 -0.26
C TYR A 17 -31.69 -11.49 -1.13
N LEU A 18 -31.59 -10.26 -0.63
CA LEU A 18 -31.69 -9.07 -1.47
C LEU A 18 -30.44 -9.08 -2.35
N ASN A 19 -30.59 -9.47 -3.61
CA ASN A 19 -29.58 -9.18 -4.63
C ASN A 19 -29.48 -7.66 -4.73
N ARG A 20 -28.50 -7.06 -4.05
CA ARG A 20 -28.10 -5.67 -4.30
C ARG A 20 -27.59 -5.62 -5.76
N PRO A 21 -28.05 -4.67 -6.59
CA PRO A 21 -27.45 -4.49 -7.91
C PRO A 21 -25.96 -4.22 -7.73
N GLY A 22 -25.09 -4.93 -8.45
CA GLY A 22 -23.65 -4.67 -8.42
C GLY A 22 -23.38 -3.24 -8.89
N TYR A 23 -22.75 -2.44 -8.03
CA TYR A 23 -22.34 -1.08 -8.38
C TYR A 23 -21.03 -1.13 -9.16
N ALA A 24 -20.94 -0.33 -10.21
CA ALA A 24 -19.67 -0.15 -10.91
C ALA A 24 -18.76 0.74 -10.06
N GLN A 25 -17.62 0.19 -9.62
CA GLN A 25 -16.57 0.94 -8.91
C GLN A 25 -16.19 2.20 -9.71
N SER A 26 -16.09 3.34 -9.05
CA SER A 26 -15.66 4.61 -9.66
C SER A 26 -14.13 4.68 -9.81
N TYR A 27 -13.39 3.96 -8.96
CA TYR A 27 -11.96 3.72 -9.15
C TYR A 27 -11.52 2.40 -8.52
N LYS A 28 -10.45 1.83 -9.06
CA LYS A 28 -9.79 0.64 -8.51
C LYS A 28 -8.48 1.05 -7.84
N ILE A 29 -8.21 0.51 -6.66
CA ILE A 29 -6.94 0.71 -5.97
C ILE A 29 -5.92 -0.26 -6.56
N ALA A 30 -4.83 0.27 -7.10
CA ALA A 30 -3.69 -0.53 -7.51
C ALA A 30 -3.06 -1.24 -6.30
N ASP A 31 -2.67 -2.48 -6.48
CA ASP A 31 -1.97 -3.27 -5.47
C ASP A 31 -0.58 -2.67 -5.18
N THR A 32 -0.01 -3.01 -4.03
CA THR A 32 1.31 -2.52 -3.61
C THR A 32 2.45 -3.18 -4.37
N GLY A 33 2.21 -4.34 -5.00
CA GLY A 33 3.23 -5.15 -5.67
C GLY A 33 4.18 -5.86 -4.70
N GLN A 34 3.85 -5.91 -3.40
CA GLN A 34 4.65 -6.65 -2.43
C GLN A 34 4.38 -8.15 -2.53
N GLU A 35 5.42 -8.95 -2.76
CA GLU A 35 5.31 -10.41 -2.96
C GLU A 35 6.03 -11.23 -1.87
N ILE A 36 6.79 -10.57 -0.99
CA ILE A 36 7.60 -11.22 0.03
C ILE A 36 6.87 -11.12 1.37
N CYS A 37 6.71 -12.26 2.05
CA CYS A 37 6.30 -12.30 3.45
C CYS A 37 7.51 -12.14 4.37
N TYR A 38 7.29 -11.53 5.53
CA TYR A 38 8.32 -11.29 6.52
C TYR A 38 7.86 -11.74 7.91
N ASP A 39 8.80 -12.19 8.74
CA ASP A 39 8.57 -12.14 10.18
C ASP A 39 8.78 -10.70 10.68
N SER A 40 9.16 -10.53 11.96
CA SER A 40 9.45 -9.22 12.52
C SER A 40 10.79 -8.61 12.05
N LEU A 41 11.60 -9.33 11.27
CA LEU A 41 12.96 -8.96 10.89
C LEU A 41 13.32 -9.33 9.46
N GLN A 42 13.06 -10.56 9.02
CA GLN A 42 13.62 -11.13 7.80
C GLN A 42 12.54 -11.76 6.91
N PRO A 43 12.83 -11.95 5.60
CA PRO A 43 11.95 -12.67 4.69
C PRO A 43 11.67 -14.08 5.20
N ILE A 44 10.44 -14.54 5.02
CA ILE A 44 9.98 -15.89 5.32
C ILE A 44 9.20 -16.47 4.14
N GLU A 45 9.07 -17.80 4.14
CA GLU A 45 8.05 -18.49 3.35
C GLU A 45 6.66 -17.94 3.70
N PRO A 46 5.74 -17.76 2.74
CA PRO A 46 4.38 -17.33 3.04
C PRO A 46 3.72 -18.28 4.07
N PRO A 47 3.36 -17.79 5.27
CA PRO A 47 2.78 -18.62 6.31
C PRO A 47 1.39 -19.13 5.92
N LEU A 48 1.00 -20.29 6.41
CA LEU A 48 -0.32 -20.86 6.17
C LEU A 48 -1.39 -20.27 7.10
N PRO A 49 -2.68 -20.35 6.75
CA PRO A 49 -3.76 -19.98 7.66
C PRO A 49 -3.62 -20.66 9.04
N GLY A 50 -3.62 -19.84 10.09
CA GLY A 50 -3.42 -20.28 11.48
C GLY A 50 -1.97 -20.32 11.96
N GLU A 51 -0.99 -20.09 11.08
CA GLU A 51 0.41 -19.90 11.46
C GLU A 51 0.68 -18.45 11.87
N LEU A 52 1.77 -18.24 12.60
CA LEU A 52 2.22 -16.90 12.98
C LEU A 52 2.55 -16.09 11.72
N PHE A 53 2.22 -14.80 11.77
CA PHE A 53 2.44 -13.85 10.68
C PHE A 53 1.60 -14.10 9.41
N TYR A 54 0.56 -14.95 9.48
CA TYR A 54 -0.43 -15.05 8.39
C TYR A 54 -1.30 -13.80 8.27
N GLY A 55 -1.58 -13.40 7.03
CA GLY A 55 -2.44 -12.26 6.69
C GLY A 55 -1.68 -10.99 6.32
N GLN A 56 -0.48 -11.12 5.76
CA GLN A 56 0.30 -9.99 5.24
C GLN A 56 -0.18 -9.56 3.85
N ASP A 57 0.22 -8.37 3.42
CA ASP A 57 -0.08 -7.82 2.08
C ASP A 57 0.25 -8.81 0.96
N ALA A 58 1.46 -9.38 0.97
CA ALA A 58 1.93 -10.38 0.00
C ALA A 58 1.09 -11.67 -0.10
N GLN A 59 0.12 -11.88 0.80
CA GLN A 59 -0.75 -13.04 0.80
C GLN A 59 -2.14 -12.76 0.21
N PHE A 60 -2.44 -11.52 -0.14
CA PHE A 60 -3.69 -11.12 -0.75
C PHE A 60 -3.45 -10.52 -2.13
N ASP A 61 -4.23 -10.95 -3.11
CA ASP A 61 -4.17 -10.34 -4.44
C ASP A 61 -5.07 -9.10 -4.50
N GLY A 62 -4.50 -7.92 -4.74
CA GLY A 62 -5.22 -6.74 -5.20
C GLY A 62 -5.22 -6.58 -6.73
N ASN A 63 -5.66 -5.41 -7.21
CA ASN A 63 -5.56 -5.06 -8.63
C ASN A 63 -4.09 -4.82 -9.00
N GLN A 64 -3.42 -5.86 -9.49
CA GLN A 64 -1.99 -5.81 -9.80
C GLN A 64 -1.62 -4.63 -10.69
N PRO A 65 -0.52 -3.89 -10.40
CA PRO A 65 -0.08 -2.77 -11.22
C PRO A 65 0.01 -3.19 -12.68
N SER A 66 -0.62 -2.42 -13.55
CA SER A 66 -0.69 -2.72 -14.97
C SER A 66 -0.58 -1.43 -15.75
N TYR A 67 0.51 -1.31 -16.50
CA TYR A 67 0.84 -0.12 -17.25
C TYR A 67 0.95 -0.42 -18.75
N SER A 68 0.75 0.61 -19.56
CA SER A 68 0.96 0.56 -21.01
C SER A 68 1.72 1.81 -21.42
N ASP A 69 2.95 1.61 -21.89
CA ASP A 69 3.73 2.66 -22.55
C ASP A 69 3.10 2.94 -23.93
N ASN A 70 2.69 4.19 -24.16
CA ASN A 70 2.03 4.60 -25.39
C ASN A 70 3.02 4.98 -26.50
N GLY A 71 4.32 5.02 -26.21
CA GLY A 71 5.39 5.34 -27.16
C GLY A 71 5.46 6.82 -27.55
N ASP A 72 4.79 7.69 -26.80
CA ASP A 72 4.69 9.14 -27.04
C ASP A 72 5.08 9.99 -25.81
N GLY A 73 5.77 9.38 -24.85
CA GLY A 73 6.15 9.99 -23.57
C GLY A 73 5.06 9.88 -22.49
N THR A 74 4.00 9.11 -22.73
CA THR A 74 2.94 8.85 -21.76
C THR A 74 2.80 7.38 -21.39
N VAL A 75 2.38 7.14 -20.15
CA VAL A 75 2.07 5.80 -19.62
C VAL A 75 0.61 5.77 -19.17
N SER A 76 -0.16 4.82 -19.67
CA SER A 76 -1.51 4.54 -19.19
C SER A 76 -1.48 3.55 -18.04
N ASP A 77 -2.15 3.88 -16.94
CA ASP A 77 -2.41 2.99 -15.81
C ASP A 77 -3.77 2.30 -16.01
N ASN A 78 -3.72 1.01 -16.34
CA ASN A 78 -4.88 0.21 -16.69
C ASN A 78 -5.74 -0.17 -15.47
N VAL A 79 -5.25 0.06 -14.24
CA VAL A 79 -6.02 -0.16 -13.01
C VAL A 79 -6.78 1.10 -12.64
N THR A 80 -6.07 2.23 -12.55
CA THR A 80 -6.64 3.48 -12.02
C THR A 80 -7.43 4.27 -13.07
N GLY A 81 -7.18 4.00 -14.35
CA GLY A 81 -7.71 4.78 -15.46
C GLY A 81 -7.03 6.15 -15.62
N LEU A 82 -5.89 6.35 -14.96
CA LEU A 82 -5.05 7.53 -15.10
C LEU A 82 -4.08 7.36 -16.26
N MET A 83 -3.61 8.49 -16.80
CA MET A 83 -2.51 8.54 -17.75
C MET A 83 -1.48 9.55 -17.24
N TRP A 84 -0.23 9.16 -17.30
CA TRP A 84 0.89 9.81 -16.64
C TRP A 84 1.92 10.28 -17.65
N GLN A 85 2.58 11.40 -17.34
CA GLN A 85 3.87 11.75 -17.92
C GLN A 85 4.88 10.64 -17.58
N GLN A 86 5.65 10.18 -18.57
CA GLN A 86 6.62 9.09 -18.42
C GLN A 86 7.95 9.53 -17.79
N ASP A 87 8.42 10.73 -18.14
CA ASP A 87 9.74 11.25 -17.76
C ASP A 87 9.59 12.58 -17.00
N PRO A 88 10.17 12.73 -15.80
CA PRO A 88 10.20 14.00 -15.07
C PRO A 88 11.25 15.02 -15.57
N ASP A 89 12.03 14.75 -16.62
CA ASP A 89 12.88 15.76 -17.28
C ASP A 89 12.01 16.88 -17.87
N LEU A 90 12.06 18.05 -17.23
CA LEU A 90 11.29 19.23 -17.64
C LEU A 90 12.10 20.19 -18.50
N ASN A 91 13.43 20.07 -18.50
CA ASN A 91 14.31 20.97 -19.23
C ASN A 91 14.65 20.43 -20.66
N GLY A 92 14.43 19.12 -20.89
CA GLY A 92 14.54 18.45 -22.18
C GLY A 92 15.98 18.13 -22.61
N ASP A 93 16.92 18.06 -21.68
CA ASP A 93 18.31 17.69 -21.94
C ASP A 93 18.58 16.18 -21.90
N GLY A 94 17.57 15.38 -21.52
CA GLY A 94 17.60 13.93 -21.41
C GLY A 94 18.28 13.43 -20.12
N VAL A 95 18.43 14.28 -19.10
CA VAL A 95 19.09 13.94 -17.83
C VAL A 95 18.23 14.40 -16.65
N ILE A 96 17.58 13.46 -15.98
CA ILE A 96 16.83 13.73 -14.74
C ILE A 96 17.82 14.10 -13.62
N ASN A 97 17.78 15.35 -13.15
CA ASN A 97 18.62 15.83 -12.06
C ASN A 97 18.02 17.02 -11.30
N SER A 98 18.80 17.64 -10.42
CA SER A 98 18.36 18.78 -9.61
C SER A 98 17.82 19.98 -10.43
N ALA A 99 18.20 20.12 -11.70
CA ALA A 99 17.73 21.17 -12.61
C ALA A 99 16.27 20.99 -13.06
N ASP A 100 15.68 19.81 -12.92
CA ASP A 100 14.29 19.51 -13.30
C ASP A 100 13.29 19.77 -12.17
N LYS A 101 13.79 20.15 -10.99
CA LYS A 101 12.96 20.39 -9.81
C LYS A 101 12.34 21.77 -9.86
N LEU A 102 11.06 21.83 -9.53
CA LEU A 102 10.29 23.07 -9.43
C LEU A 102 9.95 23.37 -7.98
N THR A 103 9.89 24.65 -7.62
CA THR A 103 9.18 25.07 -6.41
C THR A 103 7.69 24.69 -6.52
N TYR A 104 6.97 24.66 -5.40
CA TYR A 104 5.55 24.29 -5.43
C TYR A 104 4.71 25.22 -6.33
N ASP A 105 4.90 26.54 -6.20
CA ASP A 105 4.19 27.52 -7.02
C ASP A 105 4.52 27.35 -8.52
N GLU A 106 5.79 27.11 -8.86
CA GLU A 106 6.20 26.81 -10.25
C GLU A 106 5.56 25.50 -10.77
N ALA A 107 5.47 24.46 -9.95
CA ALA A 107 4.83 23.20 -10.33
C ALA A 107 3.32 23.35 -10.61
N VAL A 108 2.64 24.20 -9.85
CA VAL A 108 1.22 24.53 -10.07
C VAL A 108 1.06 25.35 -11.35
N ASP A 109 1.89 26.39 -11.54
CA ASP A 109 1.82 27.26 -12.72
C ASP A 109 2.16 26.51 -14.02
N GLU A 110 3.16 25.63 -13.97
CA GLU A 110 3.59 24.83 -15.12
C GLU A 110 2.47 23.86 -15.57
N ALA A 111 1.75 23.24 -14.64
CA ALA A 111 0.62 22.34 -14.94
C ALA A 111 -0.44 22.97 -15.85
N GLU A 112 -0.73 24.26 -15.69
CA GLU A 112 -1.76 25.00 -16.45
C GLU A 112 -1.41 25.17 -17.93
N THR A 113 -0.12 25.08 -18.27
CA THR A 113 0.38 25.24 -19.65
C THR A 113 1.04 23.99 -20.20
N PHE A 114 1.22 22.96 -19.39
CA PHE A 114 1.87 21.72 -19.76
C PHE A 114 1.10 20.98 -20.86
N THR A 115 1.80 20.65 -21.94
CA THR A 115 1.26 19.87 -23.06
C THR A 115 2.19 18.72 -23.40
N LEU A 116 1.61 17.52 -23.55
CA LEU A 116 2.35 16.30 -23.88
C LEU A 116 1.45 15.36 -24.68
N ALA A 117 2.02 14.69 -25.68
CA ALA A 117 1.31 13.76 -26.58
C ALA A 117 0.02 14.32 -27.23
N GLY A 118 -0.03 15.65 -27.45
CA GLY A 118 -1.19 16.33 -28.02
C GLY A 118 -2.34 16.60 -27.04
N TYR A 119 -2.15 16.33 -25.76
CA TYR A 119 -3.08 16.65 -24.68
C TYR A 119 -2.68 17.93 -23.94
N ASN A 120 -3.68 18.62 -23.40
CA ASN A 120 -3.57 19.90 -22.70
C ASN A 120 -4.44 19.97 -21.43
N ASP A 121 -4.91 18.82 -20.96
CA ASP A 121 -5.72 18.62 -19.74
C ASP A 121 -4.90 17.95 -18.63
N TRP A 122 -3.58 18.17 -18.66
CA TRP A 122 -2.66 17.71 -17.62
C TRP A 122 -2.85 18.51 -16.34
N ARG A 123 -2.63 17.87 -15.19
CA ARG A 123 -2.68 18.51 -13.87
C ARG A 123 -1.61 17.92 -12.95
N LEU A 124 -1.28 18.67 -11.90
CA LEU A 124 -0.53 18.14 -10.76
C LEU A 124 -1.39 17.06 -10.06
N PRO A 125 -0.87 15.85 -9.79
CA PRO A 125 -1.64 14.76 -9.21
C PRO A 125 -2.00 15.07 -7.76
N SER A 126 -3.19 14.67 -7.31
CA SER A 126 -3.47 14.56 -5.88
C SER A 126 -2.55 13.52 -5.22
N ILE A 127 -2.38 13.58 -3.90
CA ILE A 127 -1.55 12.62 -3.19
C ILE A 127 -2.05 11.17 -3.32
N LYS A 128 -3.38 10.96 -3.46
CA LYS A 128 -3.96 9.63 -3.72
C LYS A 128 -3.56 9.13 -5.10
N GLU A 129 -3.62 9.98 -6.13
CA GLU A 129 -3.16 9.62 -7.48
C GLU A 129 -1.66 9.35 -7.50
N LEU A 130 -0.84 10.25 -6.95
CA LEU A 130 0.62 10.07 -6.98
C LEU A 130 1.06 8.81 -6.21
N TYR A 131 0.43 8.52 -5.07
CA TYR A 131 0.71 7.33 -4.29
C TYR A 131 0.21 6.04 -4.95
N SER A 132 -0.67 6.10 -5.97
CA SER A 132 -1.09 4.90 -6.70
C SER A 132 0.07 4.24 -7.44
N LEU A 133 1.13 5.01 -7.77
CA LEU A 133 2.34 4.55 -8.44
C LEU A 133 3.35 3.84 -7.50
N ILE A 134 3.18 3.94 -6.18
CA ILE A 134 4.11 3.34 -5.22
C ILE A 134 4.21 1.82 -5.41
N MET A 135 5.43 1.28 -5.38
CA MET A 135 5.73 -0.15 -5.46
C MET A 135 6.49 -0.60 -4.21
N PHE A 136 5.86 -1.38 -3.34
CA PHE A 136 6.50 -1.96 -2.13
C PHE A 136 7.35 -3.20 -2.43
N SER A 137 7.73 -3.40 -3.69
CA SER A 137 8.91 -4.16 -4.11
C SER A 137 10.20 -3.34 -4.03
N GLY A 138 10.11 -2.02 -3.83
CA GLY A 138 11.26 -1.14 -3.57
C GLY A 138 11.91 -1.39 -2.21
N THR A 139 13.12 -0.87 -2.03
CA THR A 139 13.91 -1.01 -0.81
C THR A 139 14.39 0.34 -0.30
N ASP A 140 14.17 0.62 0.99
CA ASP A 140 14.55 1.90 1.62
C ASP A 140 16.07 2.04 1.73
N PRO A 141 16.67 3.06 1.09
CA PRO A 141 18.10 3.26 1.09
C PRO A 141 18.60 4.14 2.25
N SER A 142 17.76 4.47 3.23
CA SER A 142 18.10 5.38 4.35
C SER A 142 19.13 4.82 5.36
N GLY A 143 19.66 3.62 5.12
CA GLY A 143 20.77 3.03 5.87
C GLY A 143 22.14 3.66 5.54
N PRO A 144 23.20 3.34 6.30
CA PRO A 144 24.51 4.00 6.19
C PRO A 144 25.25 3.75 4.86
N ASP A 145 25.01 2.61 4.21
CA ASP A 145 25.65 2.22 2.95
C ASP A 145 24.65 1.44 2.06
N PRO A 146 23.73 2.12 1.36
CA PRO A 146 22.73 1.44 0.53
C PRO A 146 23.40 0.73 -0.65
N VAL A 147 23.20 -0.58 -0.72
CA VAL A 147 23.72 -1.42 -1.83
C VAL A 147 22.57 -1.69 -2.79
N ASN A 148 22.70 -1.23 -4.04
CA ASN A 148 21.73 -1.45 -5.13
C ASN A 148 20.27 -1.13 -4.71
N PRO A 149 19.98 0.12 -4.32
CA PRO A 149 18.63 0.48 -3.91
C PRO A 149 17.66 0.30 -5.08
N VAL A 150 16.45 -0.17 -4.76
CA VAL A 150 15.36 -0.34 -5.71
C VAL A 150 14.32 0.73 -5.40
N PRO A 151 14.00 1.64 -6.33
CA PRO A 151 13.03 2.68 -6.07
C PRO A 151 11.63 2.06 -5.93
N PHE A 152 10.76 2.75 -5.21
CA PHE A 152 9.38 2.36 -4.98
C PHE A 152 8.47 2.76 -6.15
N ILE A 153 8.93 2.60 -7.40
CA ILE A 153 8.17 2.85 -8.62
C ILE A 153 8.58 1.83 -9.69
N ASP A 154 7.68 1.52 -10.62
CA ASP A 154 7.97 0.60 -11.73
C ASP A 154 8.82 1.30 -12.80
N THR A 155 10.14 1.14 -12.71
CA THR A 155 11.11 1.71 -13.65
C THR A 155 11.12 1.03 -15.02
N GLY A 156 10.30 -0.01 -15.22
CA GLY A 156 10.01 -0.53 -16.56
C GLY A 156 9.10 0.38 -17.38
N PHE A 157 8.38 1.29 -16.72
CA PHE A 157 7.44 2.21 -17.35
C PHE A 157 7.73 3.68 -17.04
N PHE A 158 8.20 4.00 -15.82
CA PHE A 158 8.41 5.37 -15.38
C PHE A 158 9.90 5.66 -15.21
N ASP A 159 10.39 6.71 -15.87
CA ASP A 159 11.76 7.15 -15.67
C ASP A 159 11.93 7.74 -14.27
N PHE A 160 13.04 7.40 -13.62
CA PHE A 160 13.33 7.77 -12.24
C PHE A 160 14.83 7.89 -12.05
N GLU A 161 15.24 8.89 -11.28
CA GLU A 161 16.61 9.05 -10.79
C GLU A 161 16.59 9.38 -9.29
N TYR A 162 17.63 8.94 -8.59
CA TYR A 162 17.85 9.32 -7.19
C TYR A 162 18.30 10.79 -7.09
N GLY A 163 18.40 11.33 -5.86
CA GLY A 163 18.88 12.70 -5.66
C GLY A 163 20.29 12.92 -6.22
N ASP A 164 20.51 14.10 -6.77
CA ASP A 164 21.72 14.50 -7.48
C ASP A 164 22.88 14.78 -6.51
N THR A 165 23.66 13.73 -6.24
CA THR A 165 24.82 13.83 -5.34
C THR A 165 25.92 14.76 -5.85
N LEU A 166 25.98 15.06 -7.15
CA LEU A 166 26.93 16.02 -7.71
C LEU A 166 26.52 17.46 -7.39
N ALA A 167 25.22 17.71 -7.24
CA ALA A 167 24.66 18.96 -6.74
C ALA A 167 24.64 19.06 -5.19
N GLY A 168 25.12 18.02 -4.49
CA GLY A 168 25.18 17.97 -3.03
C GLY A 168 23.91 17.44 -2.36
N GLU A 169 23.01 16.84 -3.13
CA GLU A 169 21.81 16.18 -2.62
C GLU A 169 22.14 14.80 -2.02
N ARG A 170 21.29 14.33 -1.13
CA ARG A 170 21.28 12.93 -0.72
C ARG A 170 20.51 12.13 -1.76
N ILE A 171 20.78 10.84 -1.89
CA ILE A 171 20.05 9.96 -2.81
C ILE A 171 18.52 9.97 -2.57
N ILE A 172 18.07 10.23 -1.35
CA ILE A 172 16.64 10.30 -0.99
C ILE A 172 16.00 11.65 -1.29
N ASP A 173 16.76 12.64 -1.75
CA ASP A 173 16.24 13.96 -2.13
C ASP A 173 15.62 13.91 -3.53
N ALA A 174 14.66 13.00 -3.73
CA ALA A 174 13.97 12.74 -4.99
C ALA A 174 12.45 12.71 -4.80
N GLN A 175 11.94 13.69 -4.06
CA GLN A 175 10.52 13.81 -3.76
C GLN A 175 9.74 14.34 -4.98
N TYR A 176 8.45 14.03 -5.05
CA TYR A 176 7.52 14.48 -6.08
C TYR A 176 6.37 15.25 -5.46
N TRP A 177 6.10 16.44 -6.01
CA TRP A 177 4.97 17.26 -5.59
C TRP A 177 3.63 16.60 -5.93
N SER A 178 2.68 16.73 -5.01
CA SER A 178 1.26 16.50 -5.27
C SER A 178 0.50 17.83 -5.14
N SER A 179 -0.75 17.87 -5.58
CA SER A 179 -1.66 19.00 -5.42
C SER A 179 -2.38 19.00 -4.06
N THR A 180 -2.03 18.10 -3.15
CA THR A 180 -2.72 17.94 -1.86
C THR A 180 -1.97 18.68 -0.77
N GLU A 181 -2.42 19.89 -0.47
CA GLU A 181 -1.93 20.68 0.65
C GLU A 181 -2.36 20.06 1.99
N TYR A 182 -1.47 20.10 2.98
CA TYR A 182 -1.85 19.81 4.36
C TYR A 182 -2.61 21.01 4.92
N ILE A 183 -3.80 20.77 5.44
CA ILE A 183 -4.65 21.86 5.95
C ILE A 183 -4.22 22.40 7.33
N GLY A 184 -3.24 21.76 7.97
CA GLY A 184 -2.55 22.26 9.15
C GLY A 184 -1.19 22.86 8.78
N THR A 185 -0.27 22.89 9.74
CA THR A 185 1.12 23.25 9.51
C THR A 185 2.04 22.17 10.06
N THR A 186 3.25 22.09 9.52
CA THR A 186 4.32 21.25 10.09
C THR A 186 5.42 22.15 10.64
N MET A 187 6.50 21.54 11.15
CA MET A 187 7.80 22.14 11.52
C MET A 187 7.84 23.67 11.44
N ASN A 188 7.95 24.35 12.58
CA ASN A 188 7.99 25.82 12.66
C ASN A 188 6.70 26.54 12.18
N ASN A 189 5.55 25.85 12.17
CA ASN A 189 4.27 26.34 11.65
C ASN A 189 4.31 26.72 10.16
N ASP A 190 5.15 26.02 9.40
CA ASP A 190 5.29 26.28 7.98
C ASP A 190 4.12 25.62 7.20
N PRO A 191 3.53 26.33 6.22
CA PRO A 191 2.57 25.75 5.28
C PRO A 191 3.21 24.63 4.47
N THR A 192 2.46 23.55 4.28
CA THR A 192 3.01 22.28 3.83
C THR A 192 2.13 21.60 2.80
N THR A 193 2.76 20.93 1.85
CA THR A 193 2.10 20.09 0.84
C THR A 193 2.60 18.66 0.93
N PHE A 194 1.70 17.68 0.78
CA PHE A 194 2.10 16.29 0.74
C PHE A 194 2.83 15.97 -0.57
N GLY A 195 3.92 15.21 -0.46
CA GLY A 195 4.63 14.65 -1.61
C GLY A 195 4.88 13.16 -1.42
N VAL A 196 5.12 12.47 -2.53
CA VAL A 196 5.60 11.08 -2.53
C VAL A 196 7.08 11.08 -2.81
N ASN A 197 7.84 10.27 -2.08
CA ASN A 197 9.24 10.05 -2.38
C ASN A 197 9.45 8.61 -2.85
N PHE A 198 9.63 8.41 -4.15
CA PHE A 198 9.86 7.07 -4.71
C PHE A 198 11.26 6.53 -4.37
N ALA A 199 12.20 7.37 -3.90
CA ALA A 199 13.49 6.88 -3.43
C ALA A 199 13.39 6.11 -2.10
N ASP A 200 12.52 6.54 -1.19
CA ASP A 200 12.41 5.97 0.17
C ASP A 200 11.01 5.42 0.53
N GLY A 201 10.03 5.52 -0.38
CA GLY A 201 8.74 4.86 -0.29
C GLY A 201 7.78 5.47 0.73
N ARG A 202 7.71 6.80 0.81
CA ARG A 202 6.95 7.51 1.85
C ARG A 202 6.10 8.66 1.32
N ILE A 203 5.03 8.98 2.06
CA ILE A 203 4.31 10.26 1.99
C ILE A 203 4.75 11.12 3.17
N LYS A 204 5.19 12.35 2.90
CA LYS A 204 5.53 13.34 3.94
C LYS A 204 4.95 14.70 3.56
N GLY A 205 4.72 15.53 4.57
CA GLY A 205 4.53 16.95 4.39
C GLY A 205 5.87 17.65 4.13
N TYR A 206 5.93 18.44 3.07
CA TYR A 206 7.06 19.29 2.73
C TYR A 206 6.66 20.78 2.71
N PRO A 207 7.53 21.69 3.15
CA PRO A 207 7.23 23.12 3.13
C PRO A 207 7.00 23.60 1.69
N SER A 208 5.81 24.12 1.42
CA SER A 208 5.42 24.59 0.08
C SER A 208 5.69 26.07 -0.14
N GLN A 209 6.19 26.77 0.89
CA GLN A 209 6.49 28.20 0.88
C GLN A 209 7.91 28.46 1.41
N PRO A 210 8.49 29.66 1.20
CA PRO A 210 9.81 29.98 1.72
C PRO A 210 9.87 29.92 3.26
N VAL A 211 10.73 29.05 3.80
CA VAL A 211 10.90 28.82 5.24
C VAL A 211 12.22 29.36 5.78
N GLY A 212 12.30 29.60 7.09
CA GLY A 212 13.50 30.14 7.75
C GLY A 212 13.51 31.67 7.92
N PRO A 213 14.57 32.23 8.51
CA PRO A 213 14.58 33.63 8.93
C PRO A 213 14.63 34.59 7.72
N PRO A 214 14.00 35.78 7.82
CA PRO A 214 14.05 36.79 6.76
C PRO A 214 15.47 37.09 6.29
N GLY A 215 15.70 37.02 4.98
CA GLY A 215 17.02 37.23 4.36
C GLY A 215 17.88 35.98 4.21
N ASN A 216 17.50 34.84 4.81
CA ASN A 216 18.13 33.53 4.63
C ASN A 216 17.04 32.44 4.48
N GLN A 217 16.00 32.73 3.71
CA GLN A 217 14.91 31.79 3.48
C GLN A 217 15.36 30.66 2.54
N PHE A 218 14.89 29.45 2.83
CA PHE A 218 15.00 28.29 1.97
C PHE A 218 13.65 28.09 1.27
N THR A 219 13.66 27.90 -0.04
CA THR A 219 12.48 27.48 -0.81
C THR A 219 12.76 26.09 -1.34
N MET A 220 11.90 25.13 -1.02
CA MET A 220 12.08 23.76 -1.48
C MET A 220 11.69 23.66 -2.96
N SER A 221 12.51 22.94 -3.73
CA SER A 221 12.15 22.47 -5.08
C SER A 221 12.12 20.96 -5.09
N SER A 222 11.22 20.38 -5.89
CA SER A 222 10.98 18.94 -5.99
C SER A 222 10.63 18.55 -7.42
N TYR A 223 10.74 17.25 -7.74
CA TYR A 223 10.29 16.74 -9.04
C TYR A 223 8.77 16.84 -9.18
N VAL A 224 8.29 16.80 -10.42
CA VAL A 224 6.87 16.76 -10.76
C VAL A 224 6.63 15.66 -11.78
N ARG A 225 5.44 15.05 -11.70
CA ARG A 225 4.94 14.13 -12.73
C ARG A 225 3.48 14.43 -12.96
N TYR A 226 3.15 14.99 -14.12
CA TYR A 226 1.77 15.36 -14.42
C TYR A 226 0.90 14.15 -14.76
N VAL A 227 -0.39 14.29 -14.48
CA VAL A 227 -1.40 13.25 -14.70
C VAL A 227 -2.62 13.80 -15.43
N ARG A 228 -3.32 12.93 -16.15
CA ARG A 228 -4.63 13.17 -16.81
C ARG A 228 -5.53 11.95 -16.67
N GLY A 229 -6.80 12.04 -17.08
CA GLY A 229 -7.74 10.90 -17.04
C GLY A 229 -8.69 10.93 -15.84
N ASN A 230 -8.85 9.79 -15.16
CA ASN A 230 -9.88 9.58 -14.12
C ASN A 230 -9.85 10.62 -12.97
N THR A 231 -10.67 11.67 -13.06
CA THR A 231 -10.81 12.70 -12.02
C THR A 231 -11.57 12.23 -10.78
N GLY A 232 -12.14 11.02 -10.81
CA GLY A 232 -12.84 10.39 -9.69
C GLY A 232 -11.91 9.59 -8.78
N TYR A 233 -10.65 9.36 -9.16
CA TYR A 233 -9.72 8.55 -8.39
C TYR A 233 -9.50 9.13 -6.99
N GLY A 234 -9.70 8.31 -5.95
CA GLY A 234 -9.53 8.72 -4.56
C GLY A 234 -10.75 9.41 -3.93
N ASN A 235 -11.84 9.59 -4.67
CA ASN A 235 -13.12 10.06 -4.13
C ASN A 235 -13.95 8.86 -3.66
N ASN A 236 -14.01 8.66 -2.35
CA ASN A 236 -14.78 7.58 -1.73
C ASN A 236 -16.30 7.83 -1.83
N SER A 237 -17.08 6.75 -1.72
CA SER A 237 -18.55 6.79 -1.63
C SER A 237 -19.00 5.88 -0.49
N PHE A 238 -18.84 6.36 0.75
CA PHE A 238 -19.11 5.59 1.95
C PHE A 238 -20.61 5.45 2.25
N VAL A 239 -21.01 4.23 2.58
CA VAL A 239 -22.36 3.87 3.03
C VAL A 239 -22.22 3.05 4.30
N GLU A 240 -22.74 3.57 5.41
CA GLU A 240 -22.86 2.79 6.65
C GLU A 240 -23.95 1.72 6.48
N ASN A 241 -23.61 0.48 6.83
CA ASN A 241 -24.53 -0.65 6.86
C ASN A 241 -25.13 -0.83 8.26
N ASP A 242 -26.24 -1.58 8.36
CA ASP A 242 -26.93 -1.89 9.62
C ASP A 242 -26.21 -2.97 10.48
N ASP A 243 -24.92 -3.23 10.23
CA ASP A 243 -24.12 -4.30 10.86
C ASP A 243 -22.74 -3.82 11.35
N GLU A 244 -22.61 -2.51 11.60
CA GLU A 244 -21.35 -1.86 12.03
C GLU A 244 -20.21 -1.95 11.00
N THR A 245 -20.53 -2.23 9.73
CA THR A 245 -19.59 -2.08 8.61
C THR A 245 -19.90 -0.85 7.77
N ILE A 246 -18.90 -0.40 7.01
CA ILE A 246 -19.02 0.69 6.05
C ILE A 246 -18.59 0.16 4.68
N THR A 247 -19.48 0.23 3.70
CA THR A 247 -19.15 -0.07 2.31
C THR A 247 -18.64 1.21 1.64
N ASP A 248 -17.48 1.14 1.00
CA ASP A 248 -17.04 2.15 0.04
C ASP A 248 -17.44 1.71 -1.37
N GLU A 249 -18.55 2.23 -1.88
CA GLU A 249 -19.05 1.88 -3.22
C GLU A 249 -18.10 2.33 -4.33
N ALA A 250 -17.19 3.28 -4.05
CA ALA A 250 -16.19 3.73 -5.02
C ALA A 250 -15.15 2.65 -5.30
N THR A 251 -14.70 1.94 -4.26
CA THR A 251 -13.60 0.96 -4.31
C THR A 251 -14.08 -0.50 -4.24
N GLY A 252 -15.32 -0.74 -3.81
CA GLY A 252 -15.85 -2.08 -3.52
C GLY A 252 -15.25 -2.73 -2.27
N LEU A 253 -14.61 -1.93 -1.40
CA LEU A 253 -14.13 -2.39 -0.10
C LEU A 253 -15.21 -2.24 0.97
N ILE A 254 -15.21 -3.14 1.94
CA ILE A 254 -16.04 -3.06 3.14
C ILE A 254 -15.10 -2.98 4.34
N TRP A 255 -15.36 -2.02 5.21
CA TRP A 255 -14.54 -1.67 6.35
C TRP A 255 -15.27 -1.94 7.65
N ASP A 256 -14.53 -2.35 8.68
CA ASP A 256 -15.00 -2.24 10.05
C ASP A 256 -15.16 -0.75 10.41
N LYS A 257 -16.32 -0.37 10.97
CA LYS A 257 -16.58 0.99 11.44
C LYS A 257 -15.69 1.36 12.62
N ASN A 258 -15.31 0.41 13.46
CA ASN A 258 -14.47 0.63 14.63
C ASN A 258 -13.02 0.22 14.34
N ASP A 259 -12.10 0.64 15.22
CA ASP A 259 -10.72 0.18 15.23
C ASP A 259 -10.46 -0.81 16.36
N SER A 260 -9.22 -1.28 16.49
CA SER A 260 -8.82 -2.22 17.53
C SER A 260 -9.01 -1.73 18.96
N GLY A 261 -9.26 -0.42 19.18
CA GLY A 261 -9.44 0.19 20.50
C GLY A 261 -8.15 0.32 21.33
N GLU A 262 -7.09 -0.37 20.93
CA GLU A 262 -5.76 -0.32 21.52
C GLU A 262 -4.67 -0.52 20.46
N GLY A 263 -3.47 -0.04 20.76
CA GLY A 263 -2.29 -0.22 19.91
C GLY A 263 -1.74 -1.65 20.01
N LEU A 264 -1.44 -2.25 18.86
CA LEU A 264 -0.91 -3.60 18.74
C LEU A 264 0.44 -3.54 18.03
N ASN A 265 1.43 -4.33 18.44
CA ASN A 265 2.58 -4.53 17.57
C ASN A 265 2.17 -5.33 16.32
N TRP A 266 2.99 -5.31 15.28
CA TRP A 266 2.58 -5.84 13.98
C TRP A 266 2.23 -7.34 14.00
N LYS A 267 2.96 -8.13 14.80
CA LYS A 267 2.64 -9.55 15.01
C LYS A 267 1.30 -9.74 15.72
N GLN A 268 1.02 -8.92 16.74
CA GLN A 268 -0.26 -8.93 17.45
C GLN A 268 -1.40 -8.51 16.53
N ALA A 269 -1.21 -7.51 15.66
CA ALA A 269 -2.18 -7.07 14.68
C ALA A 269 -2.59 -8.21 13.72
N LEU A 270 -1.63 -8.92 13.13
CA LEU A 270 -1.92 -10.08 12.26
C LEU A 270 -2.69 -11.17 13.01
N ASN A 271 -2.28 -11.50 14.23
CA ASN A 271 -2.99 -12.49 15.05
C ASN A 271 -4.40 -12.05 15.43
N TRP A 272 -4.60 -10.76 15.68
CA TRP A 272 -5.90 -10.18 16.03
C TRP A 272 -6.90 -10.33 14.87
N VAL A 273 -6.46 -10.09 13.62
CA VAL A 273 -7.27 -10.39 12.43
C VAL A 273 -7.73 -11.85 12.41
N GLN A 274 -6.81 -12.79 12.66
CA GLN A 274 -7.17 -14.22 12.66
C GLN A 274 -8.16 -14.58 13.75
N GLN A 275 -8.04 -13.95 14.92
CA GLN A 275 -9.03 -14.10 16.00
C GLN A 275 -10.41 -13.58 15.55
N LYS A 276 -10.48 -12.40 14.93
CA LYS A 276 -11.73 -11.83 14.43
C LYS A 276 -12.40 -12.70 13.39
N ASN A 277 -11.61 -13.33 12.52
CA ASN A 277 -12.12 -14.30 11.56
C ASN A 277 -12.67 -15.57 12.20
N GLN A 278 -12.00 -16.11 13.23
CA GLN A 278 -12.48 -17.27 13.98
C GLN A 278 -13.78 -16.97 14.75
N GLU A 279 -13.94 -15.74 15.21
CA GLU A 279 -15.13 -15.24 15.91
C GLU A 279 -16.32 -14.97 14.96
N ASN A 280 -16.11 -15.06 13.64
CA ASN A 280 -17.06 -14.61 12.61
C ASN A 280 -17.55 -13.17 12.89
N TYR A 281 -16.59 -12.30 13.23
CA TYR A 281 -16.82 -10.93 13.68
C TYR A 281 -17.62 -10.13 12.64
N LEU A 282 -18.66 -9.41 13.11
CA LEU A 282 -19.64 -8.71 12.28
C LEU A 282 -20.32 -9.59 11.21
N GLY A 283 -20.37 -10.91 11.44
CA GLY A 283 -20.97 -11.85 10.49
C GLY A 283 -20.00 -12.40 9.44
N PHE A 284 -18.72 -12.02 9.50
CA PHE A 284 -17.73 -12.28 8.46
C PHE A 284 -16.46 -12.94 9.01
N ASN A 285 -15.75 -13.69 8.16
CA ASN A 285 -14.56 -14.48 8.54
C ASN A 285 -13.38 -14.36 7.57
N ASP A 286 -13.41 -13.35 6.71
CA ASP A 286 -12.46 -13.04 5.65
C ASP A 286 -11.90 -11.61 5.79
N TRP A 287 -11.87 -11.10 7.02
CA TRP A 287 -11.22 -9.84 7.36
C TRP A 287 -9.70 -9.95 7.17
N ARG A 288 -9.08 -8.83 6.81
CA ARG A 288 -7.63 -8.68 6.70
C ARG A 288 -7.17 -7.31 7.17
N LEU A 289 -5.86 -7.17 7.38
CA LEU A 289 -5.24 -5.85 7.37
C LEU A 289 -5.33 -5.29 5.94
N PRO A 290 -5.64 -4.00 5.76
CA PRO A 290 -5.50 -3.35 4.46
C PRO A 290 -4.02 -3.28 4.08
N ASN A 291 -3.74 -3.29 2.79
CA ASN A 291 -2.43 -2.89 2.30
C ASN A 291 -2.27 -1.36 2.42
N ALA A 292 -1.05 -0.86 2.19
CA ALA A 292 -0.75 0.57 2.35
C ALA A 292 -1.62 1.50 1.50
N LYS A 293 -1.93 1.11 0.25
CA LYS A 293 -2.75 1.94 -0.66
C LYS A 293 -4.23 1.90 -0.30
N GLU A 294 -4.73 0.78 0.18
CA GLU A 294 -6.10 0.67 0.70
C GLU A 294 -6.29 1.49 1.97
N MET A 295 -5.35 1.44 2.92
CA MET A 295 -5.42 2.28 4.12
C MET A 295 -5.34 3.77 3.77
N GLN A 296 -4.48 4.15 2.82
CA GLN A 296 -4.39 5.53 2.34
C GLN A 296 -5.67 5.99 1.64
N SER A 297 -6.41 5.07 1.02
CA SER A 297 -7.64 5.39 0.29
C SER A 297 -8.74 5.98 1.18
N ILE A 298 -8.75 5.70 2.48
CA ILE A 298 -9.73 6.22 3.44
C ILE A 298 -9.24 7.45 4.24
N ILE A 299 -8.03 7.93 3.98
CA ILE A 299 -7.57 9.20 4.55
C ILE A 299 -8.37 10.35 3.92
N ASP A 300 -8.89 11.22 4.79
CA ASP A 300 -9.51 12.48 4.42
C ASP A 300 -8.53 13.63 4.65
N TYR A 301 -7.84 14.03 3.57
CA TYR A 301 -6.85 15.12 3.59
C TYR A 301 -7.47 16.51 3.81
N SER A 302 -8.81 16.63 3.85
CA SER A 302 -9.51 17.86 4.25
C SER A 302 -9.74 17.97 5.76
N ARG A 303 -9.14 17.07 6.55
CA ARG A 303 -9.29 17.00 8.02
C ARG A 303 -7.95 16.81 8.71
N SER A 304 -7.79 17.44 9.87
CA SER A 304 -6.60 17.30 10.71
C SER A 304 -6.91 17.67 12.17
N PRO A 305 -6.10 17.21 13.14
CA PRO A 305 -6.25 17.63 14.54
C PRO A 305 -6.14 19.14 14.69
N GLN A 306 -5.20 19.78 13.99
CA GLN A 306 -4.92 21.21 14.10
C GLN A 306 -6.05 22.11 13.57
N THR A 307 -6.75 21.66 12.51
CA THR A 307 -7.67 22.54 11.76
C THR A 307 -9.13 22.17 11.99
N THR A 308 -9.45 20.88 12.04
CA THR A 308 -10.83 20.40 12.21
C THR A 308 -11.08 19.79 13.59
N ASN A 309 -10.07 19.73 14.47
CA ASN A 309 -10.14 19.04 15.77
C ASN A 309 -10.67 17.61 15.62
N SER A 310 -10.19 16.91 14.59
CA SER A 310 -10.58 15.53 14.30
C SER A 310 -9.46 14.77 13.60
N ALA A 311 -9.54 13.45 13.61
CA ALA A 311 -8.70 12.63 12.76
C ALA A 311 -8.90 12.94 11.26
N ALA A 312 -7.91 12.59 10.45
CA ALA A 312 -7.91 12.66 8.99
C ALA A 312 -8.71 11.49 8.36
N ILE A 313 -9.98 11.35 8.74
CA ILE A 313 -10.92 10.32 8.23
C ILE A 313 -12.36 10.86 8.21
N ASP A 314 -13.20 10.32 7.33
CA ASP A 314 -14.62 10.62 7.31
C ASP A 314 -15.28 10.29 8.68
N PRO A 315 -16.09 11.20 9.26
CA PRO A 315 -16.76 11.00 10.55
C PRO A 315 -17.73 9.81 10.62
N ILE A 316 -18.06 9.17 9.50
CA ILE A 316 -18.81 7.90 9.48
C ILE A 316 -18.03 6.77 10.18
N PHE A 317 -16.71 6.84 10.20
CA PHE A 317 -15.84 5.91 10.92
C PHE A 317 -15.69 6.34 12.38
N SER A 318 -15.78 5.36 13.29
CA SER A 318 -15.35 5.55 14.69
C SER A 318 -13.83 5.44 14.75
N ILE A 319 -13.17 6.36 15.45
CA ILE A 319 -11.72 6.32 15.67
C ILE A 319 -11.36 6.59 17.12
N SER A 320 -10.46 5.79 17.67
CA SER A 320 -9.92 5.96 19.02
C SER A 320 -9.08 7.22 19.13
N ALA A 321 -9.18 7.91 20.25
CA ALA A 321 -8.26 8.98 20.63
C ALA A 321 -7.11 8.41 21.46
N ILE A 322 -5.93 9.00 21.34
CA ILE A 322 -4.74 8.67 22.13
C ILE A 322 -4.27 9.90 22.91
N THR A 323 -3.47 9.66 23.94
CA THR A 323 -2.61 10.69 24.50
C THR A 323 -1.25 10.59 23.83
N ASP A 324 -0.84 11.64 23.13
CA ASP A 324 0.45 11.67 22.42
C ASP A 324 1.63 11.83 23.37
N GLU A 325 2.82 11.81 22.77
CA GLU A 325 4.12 11.88 23.44
C GLU A 325 4.32 13.23 24.18
N GLY A 326 3.53 14.26 23.85
CA GLY A 326 3.48 15.56 24.51
C GLY A 326 2.42 15.66 25.60
N GLY A 327 1.57 14.64 25.77
CA GLY A 327 0.48 14.62 26.74
C GLY A 327 -0.83 15.23 26.24
N ASN A 328 -0.96 15.49 24.94
CA ASN A 328 -2.17 16.06 24.33
C ASN A 328 -3.07 14.96 23.74
N GLU A 329 -4.34 15.28 23.52
CA GLU A 329 -5.24 14.40 22.76
C GLU A 329 -4.84 14.42 21.28
N ASN A 330 -4.67 13.24 20.69
CA ASN A 330 -4.32 13.05 19.29
C ASN A 330 -4.97 11.77 18.75
N TYR A 331 -4.66 11.39 17.52
CA TYR A 331 -5.18 10.17 16.90
C TYR A 331 -4.07 9.20 16.49
N PRO A 332 -4.35 7.88 16.48
CA PRO A 332 -3.33 6.89 16.31
C PRO A 332 -2.83 6.79 14.87
N PHE A 333 -1.72 6.07 14.74
CA PHE A 333 -1.26 5.54 13.47
C PHE A 333 -1.89 4.16 13.28
N PHE A 334 -2.11 3.77 12.03
CA PHE A 334 -2.72 2.48 11.70
C PHE A 334 -1.77 1.60 10.93
N TRP A 335 -1.62 0.36 11.41
CA TRP A 335 -0.89 -0.67 10.71
C TRP A 335 -1.57 -1.06 9.40
N THR A 336 -0.71 -1.40 8.44
CA THR A 336 -1.08 -2.06 7.20
C THR A 336 -0.48 -3.48 7.19
N GLY A 337 -0.95 -4.32 6.28
CA GLY A 337 -0.31 -5.61 5.99
C GLY A 337 1.05 -5.48 5.29
N THR A 338 1.44 -4.27 4.87
CA THR A 338 2.58 -4.00 4.01
C THR A 338 3.87 -3.81 4.82
N THR A 339 4.94 -4.46 4.40
CA THR A 339 6.30 -4.30 4.94
C THR A 339 7.02 -3.18 4.22
N HIS A 340 7.83 -2.40 4.95
CA HIS A 340 8.77 -1.44 4.36
C HIS A 340 10.17 -2.04 4.43
N ALA A 341 10.60 -2.66 3.34
CA ALA A 341 11.87 -3.39 3.31
C ALA A 341 13.07 -2.46 3.18
N THR A 342 14.20 -2.83 3.79
CA THR A 342 15.47 -2.10 3.68
C THR A 342 16.31 -2.61 2.51
N THR A 343 17.35 -1.87 2.12
CA THR A 343 18.34 -2.36 1.13
C THR A 343 19.09 -3.61 1.55
N GLU A 344 19.10 -3.97 2.85
CA GLU A 344 19.66 -5.24 3.33
C GLU A 344 18.70 -6.42 3.12
N GLY A 345 17.50 -6.17 2.61
CA GLY A 345 16.44 -7.17 2.44
C GLY A 345 15.73 -7.52 3.75
N THR A 346 16.00 -6.80 4.84
CA THR A 346 15.27 -6.96 6.11
C THR A 346 13.90 -6.32 5.99
N GLY A 347 12.91 -6.91 6.66
CA GLY A 347 11.55 -6.41 6.77
C GLY A 347 11.20 -6.02 8.19
N GLU A 348 12.13 -5.39 8.89
CA GLU A 348 11.97 -5.02 10.31
C GLU A 348 10.93 -3.91 10.51
N PHE A 349 10.64 -3.14 9.47
CA PHE A 349 9.67 -2.05 9.50
C PHE A 349 8.35 -2.43 8.82
N GLY A 350 7.23 -2.14 9.47
CA GLY A 350 5.89 -2.21 8.89
C GLY A 350 5.44 -0.83 8.42
N VAL A 351 4.60 -0.76 7.39
CA VAL A 351 4.03 0.52 6.92
C VAL A 351 2.84 0.91 7.79
N TYR A 352 2.78 2.18 8.16
CA TYR A 352 1.62 2.78 8.81
C TYR A 352 1.16 4.06 8.12
N LEU A 353 -0.12 4.39 8.30
CA LEU A 353 -0.71 5.68 7.93
C LEU A 353 -1.08 6.46 9.19
N ALA A 354 -0.77 7.76 9.22
CA ALA A 354 -1.08 8.63 10.34
C ALA A 354 -2.44 9.29 10.17
N PHE A 355 -3.39 8.99 11.07
CA PHE A 355 -4.70 9.65 11.10
C PHE A 355 -4.73 10.85 12.05
N GLY A 356 -3.77 10.92 12.98
CA GLY A 356 -3.43 12.11 13.76
C GLY A 356 -2.14 12.77 13.25
N GLU A 357 -1.60 13.70 14.02
CA GLU A 357 -0.34 14.38 13.65
C GLU A 357 0.83 13.39 13.60
N ALA A 358 1.69 13.55 12.59
CA ALA A 358 2.86 12.72 12.41
C ALA A 358 4.03 13.39 13.12
N LEU A 359 4.10 13.16 14.44
CA LEU A 359 4.98 13.87 15.36
C LEU A 359 6.45 13.44 15.27
N GLY A 360 7.35 14.34 15.68
CA GLY A 360 8.78 14.11 15.77
C GLY A 360 9.48 15.04 16.77
N TRP A 361 10.50 14.53 17.45
CA TRP A 361 11.36 15.26 18.38
C TRP A 361 12.46 16.00 17.60
N MET A 362 12.13 17.22 17.17
CA MET A 362 13.02 18.09 16.42
C MET A 362 14.06 18.75 17.33
N GLU A 363 15.33 18.74 16.94
CA GLU A 363 16.38 19.44 17.66
C GLU A 363 16.43 20.94 17.30
N THR A 364 16.25 21.83 18.28
CA THR A 364 16.04 23.27 18.04
C THR A 364 16.96 24.17 18.88
N PRO A 365 17.88 24.94 18.27
CA PRO A 365 18.35 24.81 16.88
C PRO A 365 19.14 23.50 16.66
N PRO A 366 19.43 23.12 15.40
CA PRO A 366 20.21 21.92 15.10
C PRO A 366 21.56 21.87 15.83
N GLY A 367 21.89 20.72 16.41
CA GLY A 367 23.10 20.50 17.21
C GLY A 367 23.10 21.10 18.62
N SER A 368 21.96 21.58 19.13
CA SER A 368 21.86 22.20 20.45
C SER A 368 21.70 21.23 21.63
N GLY A 369 21.26 20.00 21.36
CA GLY A 369 20.80 19.01 22.34
C GLY A 369 19.42 19.28 22.94
N ASN A 370 18.70 20.32 22.47
CA ASN A 370 17.35 20.63 22.92
C ASN A 370 16.34 20.08 21.91
N PHE A 371 15.40 19.27 22.38
CA PHE A 371 14.40 18.62 21.54
C PHE A 371 13.01 19.12 21.87
N GLU A 372 12.23 19.42 20.83
CA GLU A 372 10.84 19.84 20.90
C GLU A 372 9.97 18.91 20.04
N LEU A 373 8.79 18.56 20.54
CA LEU A 373 7.86 17.70 19.82
C LEU A 373 7.01 18.54 18.89
N TRP A 374 7.14 18.32 17.58
CA TRP A 374 6.41 19.03 16.53
C TRP A 374 5.65 18.04 15.64
N ASP A 375 4.60 18.50 14.96
CA ASP A 375 4.09 17.79 13.77
C ASP A 375 5.10 17.97 12.64
N VAL A 376 5.75 16.89 12.24
CA VAL A 376 6.86 16.93 11.27
C VAL A 376 6.45 16.47 9.88
N HIS A 377 5.36 15.70 9.74
CA HIS A 377 4.89 15.23 8.42
C HIS A 377 3.40 15.46 8.14
N GLY A 378 2.59 15.83 9.12
CA GLY A 378 1.15 16.07 8.96
C GLY A 378 0.26 14.83 9.07
N ALA A 379 -1.00 15.02 9.48
CA ALA A 379 -2.02 13.99 9.44
C ALA A 379 -2.35 13.60 8.00
N GLY A 380 -2.22 12.32 7.67
CA GLY A 380 -2.26 11.77 6.30
C GLY A 380 -0.90 11.32 5.77
N ALA A 381 0.19 11.51 6.53
CA ALA A 381 1.50 10.97 6.20
C ALA A 381 1.51 9.43 6.22
N GLN A 382 2.37 8.86 5.37
CA GLN A 382 2.67 7.43 5.34
C GLN A 382 4.14 7.23 5.68
N ARG A 383 4.38 6.45 6.72
CA ARG A 383 5.71 6.17 7.24
C ARG A 383 5.83 4.68 7.59
N SER A 384 6.82 4.34 8.37
CA SER A 384 7.04 2.98 8.82
C SER A 384 7.64 2.97 10.23
N ASP A 385 7.29 1.93 10.99
CA ASP A 385 7.71 1.73 12.38
C ASP A 385 8.29 0.31 12.53
N PRO A 386 9.21 0.06 13.49
CA PRO A 386 9.64 -1.29 13.82
C PRO A 386 8.44 -2.18 14.15
N LYS A 387 8.40 -3.40 13.61
CA LYS A 387 7.33 -4.37 13.83
C LYS A 387 7.27 -4.92 15.25
N PHE A 388 8.35 -4.76 16.01
CA PHE A 388 8.54 -5.29 17.36
C PHE A 388 9.49 -4.39 18.15
N GLY A 389 9.52 -4.59 19.47
CA GLY A 389 10.43 -3.89 20.37
C GLY A 389 9.67 -3.09 21.43
N ASP A 390 10.34 -2.07 21.95
CA ASP A 390 9.82 -1.17 22.98
C ASP A 390 10.03 0.28 22.52
N PRO A 391 8.97 1.10 22.42
CA PRO A 391 9.05 2.52 22.08
C PRO A 391 9.97 3.31 23.00
N ALA A 392 10.15 2.89 24.25
CA ALA A 392 11.05 3.53 25.19
C ALA A 392 12.53 3.49 24.73
N ASN A 393 12.88 2.67 23.75
CA ASN A 393 14.21 2.66 23.12
C ASN A 393 14.40 3.82 22.13
N TYR A 394 13.34 4.56 21.80
CA TYR A 394 13.33 5.70 20.89
C TYR A 394 12.80 6.97 21.59
N PRO A 395 13.40 7.38 22.73
CA PRO A 395 12.89 8.50 23.53
C PRO A 395 12.91 9.85 22.80
N LEU A 396 13.70 9.97 21.73
CA LEU A 396 13.80 11.13 20.85
C LEU A 396 13.43 10.77 19.40
N GLY A 397 12.67 9.69 19.22
CA GLY A 397 12.28 9.17 17.91
C GLY A 397 13.43 8.63 17.06
N HIS A 398 13.23 8.62 15.75
CA HIS A 398 14.14 8.04 14.77
C HIS A 398 14.33 8.93 13.54
N GLY A 399 15.55 8.98 13.01
CA GLY A 399 15.89 9.78 11.84
C GLY A 399 16.09 11.26 12.12
N PRO A 400 16.36 12.08 11.08
CA PRO A 400 16.77 13.47 11.22
C PRO A 400 15.73 14.38 11.89
N GLN A 401 14.44 14.07 11.73
CA GLN A 401 13.34 14.82 12.35
C GLN A 401 12.90 14.25 13.71
N GLY A 402 13.58 13.20 14.20
CA GLY A 402 13.23 12.54 15.46
C GLY A 402 11.84 11.93 15.42
N ASP A 403 11.45 11.32 14.29
CA ASP A 403 10.09 10.81 14.08
C ASP A 403 9.69 9.88 15.22
N VAL A 404 8.51 10.13 15.79
CA VAL A 404 7.99 9.33 16.89
C VAL A 404 7.84 7.87 16.43
N VAL A 405 8.35 6.95 17.24
CA VAL A 405 8.27 5.51 17.03
C VAL A 405 7.31 4.92 18.06
N ARG A 406 6.15 4.42 17.62
CA ARG A 406 5.11 3.91 18.53
C ARG A 406 5.12 2.40 18.65
N ILE A 407 5.48 1.65 17.60
CA ILE A 407 5.48 0.17 17.51
C ILE A 407 4.08 -0.47 17.72
N TYR A 408 3.30 0.03 18.65
CA TYR A 408 1.93 -0.34 18.97
C TYR A 408 0.98 0.58 18.21
N ASN A 409 0.78 0.31 16.93
CA ASN A 409 -0.15 1.03 16.07
C ASN A 409 -1.51 0.32 16.03
N TYR A 410 -2.56 1.07 15.70
CA TYR A 410 -3.94 0.59 15.72
C TYR A 410 -4.25 -0.20 14.44
N VAL A 411 -5.36 -0.93 14.45
CA VAL A 411 -5.80 -1.74 13.32
C VAL A 411 -7.24 -1.39 12.95
N ARG A 412 -7.51 -1.31 11.64
CA ARG A 412 -8.87 -1.30 11.09
C ARG A 412 -8.97 -2.42 10.07
N LEU A 413 -10.00 -3.25 10.20
CA LEU A 413 -10.21 -4.38 9.30
C LEU A 413 -10.82 -3.92 7.99
N VAL A 414 -10.39 -4.59 6.91
CA VAL A 414 -10.99 -4.45 5.59
C VAL A 414 -11.28 -5.83 5.02
N ARG A 415 -12.25 -5.89 4.11
CA ARG A 415 -12.53 -7.02 3.24
C ARG A 415 -12.98 -6.52 1.87
N THR A 416 -13.03 -7.42 0.90
CA THR A 416 -13.58 -7.13 -0.43
C THR A 416 -15.06 -7.52 -0.48
N ASP A 417 -15.88 -6.76 -1.21
CA ASP A 417 -17.25 -7.17 -1.53
C ASP A 417 -17.23 -8.31 -2.56
N SER A 418 -17.77 -9.47 -2.21
CA SER A 418 -17.90 -10.63 -3.11
C SER A 418 -18.69 -10.35 -4.39
N THR A 419 -19.45 -9.26 -4.47
CA THR A 419 -20.24 -8.88 -5.65
C THR A 419 -19.48 -8.03 -6.67
N SER A 420 -18.24 -7.62 -6.38
CA SER A 420 -17.42 -6.77 -7.25
C SER A 420 -16.37 -7.53 -8.09
N ILE A 421 -16.36 -8.86 -8.07
CA ILE A 421 -15.36 -9.66 -8.82
C ILE A 421 -15.62 -9.51 -10.32
N GLY A 422 -14.68 -8.90 -11.03
CA GLY A 422 -14.73 -8.77 -12.48
C GLY A 422 -14.74 -10.13 -13.18
N ILE A 423 -15.33 -10.21 -14.37
CA ILE A 423 -15.26 -11.41 -15.21
C ILE A 423 -13.78 -11.68 -15.55
N GLY A 424 -13.21 -12.74 -14.96
CA GLY A 424 -11.82 -13.17 -15.20
C GLY A 424 -10.86 -12.99 -14.03
N GLU A 425 -11.30 -12.40 -12.91
CA GLU A 425 -10.51 -12.33 -11.68
C GLU A 425 -10.70 -13.62 -10.87
N THR A 426 -9.64 -14.41 -10.72
CA THR A 426 -9.64 -15.55 -9.80
C THR A 426 -9.23 -15.07 -8.42
N ASP A 427 -10.19 -14.94 -7.52
CA ASP A 427 -9.94 -14.81 -6.09
C ASP A 427 -9.13 -16.04 -5.59
N ARG A 428 -7.94 -15.78 -5.02
CA ARG A 428 -7.13 -16.83 -4.35
C ARG A 428 -7.82 -17.34 -3.07
N ASN A 429 -8.78 -16.60 -2.51
CA ASN A 429 -9.50 -16.96 -1.29
C ASN A 429 -10.81 -17.71 -1.54
N SER A 430 -11.23 -17.90 -2.80
CA SER A 430 -12.39 -18.72 -3.12
C SER A 430 -12.11 -20.18 -2.76
N PRO A 431 -12.96 -20.85 -1.96
CA PRO A 431 -12.73 -22.23 -1.51
C PRO A 431 -12.53 -23.18 -2.70
N GLY A 432 -11.62 -24.16 -2.60
CA GLY A 432 -11.28 -25.07 -3.70
C GLY A 432 -9.78 -25.25 -3.99
N PHE A 433 -9.48 -25.50 -5.27
CA PHE A 433 -8.13 -25.57 -5.81
C PHE A 433 -7.44 -24.20 -5.70
N GLN A 434 -6.44 -24.07 -4.83
CA GLN A 434 -5.76 -22.81 -4.53
C GLN A 434 -4.25 -22.95 -4.66
N ILE A 435 -3.59 -21.86 -5.05
CA ILE A 435 -2.14 -21.70 -4.91
C ILE A 435 -1.93 -20.87 -3.63
N PHE A 436 -1.30 -21.45 -2.61
CA PHE A 436 -0.99 -20.78 -1.35
C PHE A 436 0.29 -19.96 -1.43
N SER A 437 1.30 -20.50 -2.10
CA SER A 437 2.60 -19.84 -2.17
C SER A 437 3.36 -20.25 -3.42
N VAL A 438 4.22 -19.35 -3.87
CA VAL A 438 5.26 -19.59 -4.86
C VAL A 438 6.54 -18.98 -4.34
N PHE A 439 7.48 -19.81 -3.89
CA PHE A 439 8.67 -19.35 -3.18
C PHE A 439 9.93 -20.16 -3.56
N PRO A 440 11.14 -19.58 -3.60
CA PRO A 440 11.43 -18.15 -3.40
C PRO A 440 10.91 -17.32 -4.55
N ASN A 441 10.41 -16.13 -4.22
CA ASN A 441 10.04 -15.11 -5.19
C ASN A 441 10.58 -13.76 -4.65
N PRO A 442 11.68 -13.22 -5.21
CA PRO A 442 12.32 -13.63 -6.45
C PRO A 442 13.02 -14.99 -6.38
N ALA A 443 12.88 -15.76 -7.46
CA ALA A 443 13.45 -17.07 -7.62
C ALA A 443 14.90 -16.97 -8.13
N TYR A 444 15.79 -17.77 -7.54
CA TYR A 444 17.14 -17.97 -8.05
C TYR A 444 17.18 -19.17 -9.00
N ASP A 445 17.34 -20.40 -8.48
CA ASP A 445 17.43 -21.59 -9.34
C ASP A 445 16.12 -22.39 -9.41
N ARG A 446 15.21 -22.18 -8.46
CA ARG A 446 13.96 -22.92 -8.32
C ARG A 446 12.86 -22.09 -7.71
N ILE A 447 11.63 -22.53 -7.93
CA ILE A 447 10.43 -22.16 -7.18
C ILE A 447 9.80 -23.41 -6.57
N GLN A 448 9.12 -23.26 -5.46
CA GLN A 448 8.24 -24.21 -4.81
C GLN A 448 6.86 -23.60 -4.84
N ILE A 449 5.94 -24.29 -5.50
CA ILE A 449 4.55 -23.91 -5.58
C ILE A 449 3.82 -24.78 -4.57
N GLN A 450 3.24 -24.16 -3.55
CA GLN A 450 2.36 -24.84 -2.62
C GLN A 450 0.91 -24.59 -3.04
N LEU A 451 0.15 -25.67 -3.21
CA LEU A 451 -1.23 -25.61 -3.69
C LEU A 451 -2.09 -26.67 -3.00
N THR A 452 -3.41 -26.51 -3.00
CA THR A 452 -4.37 -27.54 -2.55
C THR A 452 -5.10 -28.12 -3.73
N SER A 453 -5.42 -29.41 -3.61
CA SER A 453 -6.44 -30.07 -4.43
C SER A 453 -7.52 -30.63 -3.51
N GLU A 454 -8.75 -30.12 -3.63
CA GLU A 454 -9.90 -30.63 -2.86
C GLU A 454 -10.54 -31.87 -3.49
N GLU A 455 -10.14 -32.23 -4.71
CA GLU A 455 -10.49 -33.48 -5.36
C GLU A 455 -9.23 -34.18 -5.89
N TYR A 456 -9.33 -35.46 -6.21
CA TYR A 456 -8.25 -36.20 -6.86
C TYR A 456 -8.09 -35.72 -8.31
N ALA A 457 -7.20 -34.77 -8.53
CA ALA A 457 -6.99 -34.16 -9.84
C ALA A 457 -5.52 -34.24 -10.28
N ARG A 458 -5.32 -34.35 -11.60
CA ARG A 458 -4.00 -34.25 -12.22
C ARG A 458 -3.70 -32.77 -12.39
N VAL A 459 -2.59 -32.31 -11.81
CA VAL A 459 -2.21 -30.90 -11.87
C VAL A 459 -1.20 -30.69 -13.00
N GLU A 460 -1.54 -29.82 -13.93
CA GLU A 460 -0.69 -29.40 -15.04
C GLU A 460 -0.35 -27.91 -14.90
N GLY A 461 0.77 -27.48 -15.47
CA GLY A 461 1.09 -26.06 -15.45
C GLY A 461 2.13 -25.67 -16.47
N GLU A 462 2.24 -24.37 -16.72
CA GLU A 462 3.16 -23.76 -17.66
C GLU A 462 3.57 -22.36 -17.21
N ILE A 463 4.65 -21.85 -17.79
CA ILE A 463 5.18 -20.52 -17.51
C ILE A 463 5.26 -19.71 -18.79
N LEU A 464 4.80 -18.48 -18.67
CA LEU A 464 4.71 -17.46 -19.69
C LEU A 464 5.72 -16.35 -19.37
N ASN A 465 6.27 -15.73 -20.42
CA ASN A 465 6.96 -14.45 -20.28
C ASN A 465 5.95 -13.27 -20.28
N LEU A 466 6.45 -12.04 -20.09
CA LEU A 466 5.63 -10.81 -20.11
C LEU A 466 4.86 -10.59 -21.43
N SER A 467 5.33 -11.15 -22.55
CA SER A 467 4.60 -11.09 -23.84
C SER A 467 3.48 -12.14 -23.95
N GLY A 468 3.20 -12.91 -22.89
CA GLY A 468 2.19 -13.97 -22.87
C GLY A 468 2.59 -15.24 -23.63
N SER A 469 3.87 -15.40 -23.99
CA SER A 469 4.35 -16.60 -24.69
C SER A 469 4.83 -17.66 -23.70
N THR A 470 4.40 -18.91 -23.89
CA THR A 470 4.89 -20.05 -23.09
C THR A 470 6.39 -20.25 -23.29
N VAL A 471 7.15 -20.04 -22.22
CA VAL A 471 8.59 -20.27 -22.17
C VAL A 471 8.93 -21.64 -21.58
N CYS A 472 8.05 -22.22 -20.76
CA CYS A 472 8.25 -23.56 -20.24
C CYS A 472 6.95 -24.27 -19.84
N LYS A 473 6.93 -25.60 -19.87
CA LYS A 473 5.85 -26.43 -19.31
C LYS A 473 6.34 -27.17 -18.08
N LEU A 474 5.57 -27.13 -17.00
CA LEU A 474 5.86 -27.82 -15.75
C LEU A 474 5.60 -29.32 -15.91
N VAL A 475 6.40 -30.14 -15.23
CA VAL A 475 6.22 -31.61 -15.22
C VAL A 475 4.97 -31.95 -14.39
N PRO A 476 3.88 -32.47 -15.00
CA PRO A 476 2.60 -32.63 -14.32
C PRO A 476 2.68 -33.48 -13.05
N ILE A 477 1.91 -33.10 -12.04
CA ILE A 477 1.76 -33.89 -10.82
C ILE A 477 0.69 -34.96 -11.08
N PRO A 478 0.98 -36.24 -10.81
CA PRO A 478 -0.03 -37.29 -10.85
C PRO A 478 -1.20 -36.98 -9.92
N THR A 479 -2.35 -37.60 -10.19
CA THR A 479 -3.58 -37.44 -9.42
C THR A 479 -3.34 -37.48 -7.90
N THR A 480 -3.63 -36.37 -7.21
CA THR A 480 -3.31 -36.17 -5.79
C THR A 480 -4.42 -35.38 -5.09
N PHE A 481 -4.45 -35.42 -3.76
CA PHE A 481 -5.45 -34.75 -2.91
C PHE A 481 -4.73 -34.11 -1.70
N GLY A 482 -5.23 -32.96 -1.24
CA GLY A 482 -4.67 -32.21 -0.11
C GLY A 482 -3.58 -31.21 -0.52
N ILE A 483 -2.70 -30.87 0.42
CA ILE A 483 -1.61 -29.91 0.21
C ILE A 483 -0.49 -30.56 -0.62
N ILE A 484 -0.09 -29.88 -1.67
CA ILE A 484 0.87 -30.34 -2.65
C ILE A 484 2.01 -29.32 -2.71
N HIS A 485 3.25 -29.81 -2.55
CA HIS A 485 4.45 -29.01 -2.72
C HIS A 485 5.11 -29.39 -4.05
N TRP A 486 5.07 -28.48 -5.01
CA TRP A 486 5.57 -28.69 -6.35
C TRP A 486 6.83 -27.86 -6.58
N THR A 487 7.98 -28.51 -6.50
CA THR A 487 9.27 -27.84 -6.79
C THR A 487 9.57 -27.87 -8.27
N TRP A 488 9.93 -26.72 -8.84
CA TRP A 488 10.30 -26.57 -10.24
C TRP A 488 11.59 -25.76 -10.40
N GLN A 489 12.43 -26.16 -11.36
CA GLN A 489 13.72 -25.53 -11.61
C GLN A 489 13.57 -24.39 -12.63
N VAL A 490 13.94 -23.18 -12.24
CA VAL A 490 13.80 -21.95 -13.04
C VAL A 490 15.15 -21.39 -13.51
N GLN A 491 16.27 -22.04 -13.17
CA GLN A 491 17.63 -21.63 -13.52
C GLN A 491 17.87 -21.33 -15.02
N MET A 492 17.05 -21.90 -15.91
CA MET A 492 17.14 -21.71 -17.36
C MET A 492 16.47 -20.41 -17.84
N LEU A 493 15.65 -19.78 -16.99
CA LEU A 493 14.98 -18.53 -17.28
C LEU A 493 15.97 -17.37 -17.13
N LYS A 494 15.88 -16.38 -18.02
CA LYS A 494 16.63 -15.14 -17.88
C LYS A 494 16.06 -14.33 -16.71
N PRO A 495 16.85 -13.45 -16.07
CA PRO A 495 16.31 -12.50 -15.10
C PRO A 495 15.13 -11.71 -15.68
N GLY A 496 14.08 -11.49 -14.89
CA GLY A 496 12.85 -10.84 -15.30
C GLY A 496 11.59 -11.45 -14.67
N PHE A 497 10.42 -10.90 -14.99
CA PHE A 497 9.13 -11.35 -14.47
C PHE A 497 8.48 -12.41 -15.36
N TYR A 498 7.84 -13.39 -14.72
CA TYR A 498 7.16 -14.50 -15.36
C TYR A 498 5.78 -14.74 -14.74
N PHE A 499 4.85 -15.27 -15.55
CA PHE A 499 3.55 -15.75 -15.08
C PHE A 499 3.51 -17.26 -15.15
N GLY A 500 3.02 -17.92 -14.11
CA GLY A 500 2.71 -19.33 -14.10
C GLY A 500 1.20 -19.55 -14.21
N ILE A 501 0.81 -20.54 -15.01
CA ILE A 501 -0.56 -21.05 -15.09
C ILE A 501 -0.54 -22.47 -14.52
N ILE A 502 -1.49 -22.77 -13.63
CA ILE A 502 -1.72 -24.11 -13.10
C ILE A 502 -3.18 -24.48 -13.28
N SER A 503 -3.45 -25.70 -13.69
CA SER A 503 -4.80 -26.23 -13.78
C SER A 503 -4.88 -27.64 -13.20
N ASP A 504 -6.00 -27.92 -12.54
CA ASP A 504 -6.42 -29.26 -12.11
C ASP A 504 -7.38 -29.93 -13.12
N GLY A 505 -7.62 -29.29 -14.27
CA GLY A 505 -8.54 -29.72 -15.31
C GLY A 505 -9.96 -29.14 -15.21
N GLN A 506 -10.32 -28.50 -14.09
CA GLN A 506 -11.60 -27.79 -13.93
C GLN A 506 -11.38 -26.31 -13.64
N THR A 507 -10.39 -26.02 -12.80
CA THR A 507 -10.00 -24.69 -12.34
C THR A 507 -8.65 -24.34 -12.96
N ILE A 508 -8.51 -23.06 -13.30
CA ILE A 508 -7.22 -22.48 -13.67
C ILE A 508 -6.87 -21.46 -12.59
N LYS A 509 -5.65 -21.54 -12.07
CA LYS A 509 -5.07 -20.55 -11.19
C LYS A 509 -3.79 -20.03 -11.82
N THR A 510 -3.52 -18.75 -11.62
CA THR A 510 -2.31 -18.10 -12.09
C THR A 510 -1.48 -17.63 -10.92
N PHE A 511 -0.17 -17.59 -11.10
CA PHE A 511 0.76 -16.99 -10.16
C PHE A 511 1.79 -16.18 -10.95
N LYS A 512 2.56 -15.34 -10.27
CA LYS A 512 3.70 -14.64 -10.87
C LYS A 512 4.94 -14.86 -10.01
N PHE A 513 6.12 -14.73 -10.63
CA PHE A 513 7.38 -14.68 -9.89
C PHE A 513 8.43 -13.90 -10.67
N ALA A 514 9.33 -13.23 -9.95
CA ALA A 514 10.54 -12.65 -10.50
C ALA A 514 11.65 -13.70 -10.53
N LYS A 515 12.46 -13.72 -11.59
CA LYS A 515 13.74 -14.44 -11.66
C LYS A 515 14.85 -13.41 -11.50
N ILE A 516 15.75 -13.63 -10.56
CA ILE A 516 16.97 -12.82 -10.36
C ILE A 516 18.21 -13.50 -10.89
#